data_AF-A0A1F7V7V6-F1
#
_entry.id   AF-A0A1F7V7V6-F1
#
_cell.length_a   1.000
_cell.length_b   1.000
_cell.length_c   1.000
_cell.angle_alpha   90.00
_cell.angle_beta   90.00
_cell.angle_gamma   90.00
#
_symmetry.space_group_name_H-M   'P 1'
#
loop_
_entity.id
_entity.type
_entity.pdbx_description
1 polymer ?
#
loop_
_entity_poly.entity_id
_entity_poly.type
_entity_poly.pdbx_seq_one_letter_code
_entity_poly.pdbx_strand_id
1 'polypeptide(L)'
;MSLLEQISSDLKDAMRAKDESTLSTLRMLKSALKNKEIDLIRPLTEVEVLDVIKSQAKQLKEAIDQFEAGGRSDLAEGNKVELEVLKKYMPAELSDADLEVVVKEAVTQSGAASKADMGKAMGFVMKAVAGRADGTRVKAFVEKMLGVLVFAVLVNTMVVSSAHAEIGMATLPEFGTVSYAPYLEMGIRLIRVMFLFAGLFSIIEILRGGIEMTVGSARDEVKDKAEQKIILGFMNTGVVVALFLVTTVVLKQIGA
;
A
#
# COMPACT_ATOMS: atom_id res chain seq x y z
N MET A 1 21.75 19.16 -21.13
CA MET A 1 21.11 20.28 -20.40
C MET A 1 20.43 19.70 -19.19
N SER A 2 20.61 20.33 -18.03
CA SER A 2 19.82 19.99 -16.85
C SER A 2 18.35 20.38 -17.07
N LEU A 3 17.44 19.79 -16.29
CA LEU A 3 16.01 20.09 -16.40
C LEU A 3 15.72 21.60 -16.20
N LEU A 4 16.45 22.27 -15.30
CA LEU A 4 16.35 23.71 -15.05
C LEU A 4 16.82 24.57 -16.24
N GLU A 5 17.88 24.14 -16.92
CA GLU A 5 18.36 24.79 -18.13
C GLU A 5 17.35 24.64 -19.28
N GLN A 6 16.77 23.46 -19.41
CA GLN A 6 15.73 23.19 -20.41
C GLN A 6 14.50 24.08 -20.19
N ILE A 7 13.96 24.13 -18.97
CA ILE A 7 12.84 25.01 -18.60
C ILE A 7 13.17 26.49 -18.89
N SER A 8 14.40 26.91 -18.60
CA SER A 8 14.84 28.28 -18.85
C SER A 8 15.00 28.61 -20.34
N SER A 9 15.39 27.63 -21.15
CA SER A 9 15.45 27.75 -22.61
C SER A 9 14.05 27.84 -23.20
N ASP A 10 13.18 26.90 -22.83
CA ASP A 10 11.81 26.81 -23.34
C ASP A 10 10.98 28.03 -22.98
N LEU A 11 11.24 28.66 -21.81
CA LEU A 11 10.63 29.93 -21.45
C LEU A 11 11.00 31.05 -22.44
N LYS A 12 12.26 31.11 -22.90
CA LYS A 12 12.69 32.09 -23.91
C LYS A 12 12.07 31.80 -25.27
N ASP A 13 11.94 30.52 -25.62
CA ASP A 13 11.33 30.13 -26.89
C ASP A 13 9.82 30.39 -26.89
N ALA A 14 9.12 30.15 -25.78
CA ALA A 14 7.72 30.54 -25.59
C ALA A 14 7.53 32.06 -25.71
N MET A 15 8.46 32.86 -25.18
CA MET A 15 8.45 34.32 -25.37
C MET A 15 8.57 34.72 -26.84
N ARG A 16 9.44 34.06 -27.61
CA ARG A 16 9.64 34.34 -29.04
C ARG A 16 8.44 33.90 -29.88
N ALA A 17 7.88 32.74 -29.56
CA ALA A 17 6.71 32.16 -30.22
C ALA A 17 5.39 32.87 -29.85
N LYS A 18 5.41 33.75 -28.83
CA LYS A 18 4.22 34.40 -28.25
C LYS A 18 3.16 33.38 -27.78
N ASP A 19 3.62 32.22 -27.31
CA ASP A 19 2.74 31.23 -26.69
C ASP A 19 2.47 31.65 -25.24
N GLU A 20 1.39 32.40 -25.05
CA GLU A 20 1.01 32.98 -23.76
C GLU A 20 0.71 31.90 -22.71
N SER A 21 0.11 30.78 -23.13
CA SER A 21 -0.24 29.66 -22.25
C SER A 21 1.01 28.99 -21.66
N THR A 22 1.92 28.53 -22.52
CA THR A 22 3.19 27.92 -22.11
C THR A 22 4.04 28.91 -21.31
N LEU A 23 4.06 30.19 -21.73
CA LEU A 23 4.82 31.22 -21.03
C LEU A 23 4.32 31.47 -19.60
N SER A 24 3.01 31.53 -19.41
CA SER A 24 2.38 31.67 -18.08
C SER A 24 2.75 30.48 -17.18
N THR A 25 2.53 29.26 -17.67
CA THR A 25 2.82 28.03 -16.91
C THR A 25 4.29 27.93 -16.54
N LEU A 26 5.21 28.19 -17.46
CA LEU A 26 6.66 28.13 -17.20
C LEU A 26 7.13 29.22 -16.21
N ARG A 27 6.50 30.41 -16.21
CA ARG A 27 6.79 31.44 -15.20
C ARG A 27 6.32 31.03 -13.82
N MET A 28 5.11 30.46 -13.70
CA MET A 28 4.62 29.92 -12.43
C MET A 28 5.53 28.80 -11.92
N LEU A 29 5.91 27.86 -12.78
CA LEU A 29 6.81 26.78 -12.43
C LEU A 29 8.17 27.31 -11.95
N LYS A 30 8.75 28.29 -12.66
CA LYS A 30 10.01 28.92 -12.27
C LYS A 30 9.93 29.59 -10.90
N SER A 31 8.82 30.27 -10.59
CA SER A 31 8.58 30.83 -9.27
C SER A 31 8.49 29.75 -8.19
N ALA A 32 7.77 28.65 -8.45
CA ALA A 32 7.65 27.53 -7.51
C ALA A 32 9.02 26.88 -7.23
N LEU A 33 9.83 26.67 -8.28
CA LEU A 33 11.20 26.18 -8.14
C LEU A 33 12.05 27.15 -7.32
N LYS A 34 11.95 28.47 -7.58
CA LYS A 34 12.72 29.46 -6.83
C LYS A 34 12.32 29.53 -5.36
N ASN A 35 11.03 29.43 -5.07
CA ASN A 35 10.52 29.36 -3.70
C ASN A 35 11.10 28.14 -2.97
N LYS A 36 11.17 26.98 -3.63
CA LYS A 36 11.76 25.77 -3.05
C LYS A 36 13.27 25.90 -2.79
N GLU A 37 14.02 26.58 -3.66
CA GLU A 37 15.43 26.89 -3.41
C GLU A 37 15.60 27.80 -2.19
N ILE A 38 14.72 28.79 -2.03
CA ILE A 38 14.73 29.71 -0.88
C ILE A 38 14.44 28.92 0.41
N ASP A 39 13.43 28.05 0.40
CA ASP A 39 13.07 27.21 1.54
C ASP A 39 14.22 26.29 1.99
N LEU A 40 14.98 25.76 1.03
CA LEU A 40 16.10 24.84 1.29
C LEU A 40 17.43 25.56 1.53
N ILE A 41 17.51 26.87 1.24
CA ILE A 41 18.72 27.70 1.33
C ILE A 41 19.90 27.07 0.53
N ARG A 42 19.57 26.38 -0.57
CA ARG A 42 20.56 25.78 -1.47
C ARG A 42 19.95 25.56 -2.87
N PRO A 43 20.79 25.35 -3.90
CA PRO A 43 20.31 24.92 -5.21
C PRO A 43 19.53 23.60 -5.12
N LEU A 44 18.50 23.48 -5.94
CA LEU A 44 17.73 22.24 -6.09
C LEU A 44 18.55 21.18 -6.81
N THR A 45 18.40 19.94 -6.36
CA THR A 45 18.85 18.76 -7.10
C THR A 45 17.83 18.40 -8.19
N GLU A 46 18.22 17.65 -9.22
CA GLU A 46 17.28 17.28 -10.29
C GLU A 46 16.06 16.50 -9.78
N VAL A 47 16.23 15.69 -8.74
CA VAL A 47 15.13 14.97 -8.09
C VAL A 47 14.13 15.94 -7.48
N GLU A 48 14.62 16.96 -6.77
CA GLU A 48 13.75 17.98 -6.15
C GLU A 48 13.07 18.88 -7.18
N VAL A 49 13.72 19.15 -8.32
CA VAL A 49 13.09 19.85 -9.45
C VAL A 49 11.90 19.04 -9.98
N LEU A 50 12.09 17.74 -10.20
CA LEU A 50 11.00 16.85 -10.62
C LEU A 50 9.87 16.79 -9.59
N ASP A 51 10.19 16.75 -8.30
CA ASP A 51 9.17 16.74 -7.24
C ASP A 51 8.33 18.03 -7.22
N VAL A 52 8.95 19.19 -7.47
CA VAL A 52 8.20 20.46 -7.61
C VAL A 52 7.29 20.43 -8.82
N ILE A 53 7.77 19.94 -9.97
CA ILE A 53 6.95 19.83 -11.20
C ILE A 53 5.73 18.94 -10.97
N LYS A 54 5.91 17.78 -10.33
CA LYS A 54 4.80 16.88 -9.98
C LYS A 54 3.80 17.51 -9.04
N SER A 55 4.28 18.24 -8.03
CA SER A 55 3.41 18.95 -7.09
C SER A 55 2.52 19.96 -7.82
N GLN A 56 3.09 20.73 -8.74
CA GLN A 56 2.34 21.67 -9.59
C GLN A 56 1.34 20.95 -10.50
N ALA A 57 1.75 19.85 -11.16
CA ALA A 57 0.85 19.05 -11.99
C ALA A 57 -0.32 18.46 -11.19
N LYS A 58 -0.08 18.03 -9.94
CA LYS A 58 -1.11 17.55 -9.03
C LYS A 58 -2.11 18.65 -8.66
N GLN A 59 -1.64 19.84 -8.32
CA GLN A 59 -2.50 20.99 -8.01
C GLN A 59 -3.40 21.35 -9.20
N LEU A 60 -2.84 21.34 -10.42
CA LEU A 60 -3.63 21.55 -11.64
C LEU A 60 -4.69 20.47 -11.84
N LYS A 61 -4.34 19.19 -11.63
CA LYS A 61 -5.29 18.07 -11.74
C LYS A 61 -6.45 18.20 -10.73
N GLU A 62 -6.13 18.49 -9.48
CA GLU A 62 -7.14 18.73 -8.44
C GLU A 62 -8.03 19.94 -8.77
N ALA A 63 -7.46 21.00 -9.35
CA ALA A 63 -8.22 22.16 -9.79
C ALA A 63 -9.12 21.85 -11.00
N ILE A 64 -8.65 21.04 -11.97
CA ILE A 64 -9.47 20.55 -13.09
C ILE A 64 -10.70 19.81 -12.55
N ASP A 65 -10.48 18.84 -11.66
CA ASP A 65 -11.56 18.03 -11.09
C ASP A 65 -12.58 18.91 -10.34
N GLN A 66 -12.11 19.92 -9.59
CA GLN A 66 -12.96 20.88 -8.89
C GLN A 66 -13.75 21.80 -9.83
N PHE A 67 -13.12 22.32 -10.89
CA PHE A 67 -13.79 23.18 -11.86
C PHE A 67 -14.80 22.40 -12.71
N GLU A 68 -14.50 21.15 -13.08
CA GLU A 68 -15.45 20.27 -13.76
C GLU A 68 -16.64 19.93 -12.86
N ALA A 69 -16.40 19.59 -11.60
CA ALA A 69 -17.46 19.36 -10.62
C ALA A 69 -18.33 20.61 -10.39
N GLY A 70 -17.75 21.80 -10.49
CA GLY A 70 -18.43 23.10 -10.40
C GLY A 70 -19.09 23.58 -11.70
N GLY A 71 -19.04 22.82 -12.80
CA GLY A 71 -19.62 23.20 -14.09
C GLY A 71 -18.88 24.33 -14.82
N ARG A 72 -17.62 24.62 -14.44
CA ARG A 72 -16.76 25.66 -15.03
C ARG A 72 -15.76 25.04 -16.01
N SER A 73 -16.27 24.52 -17.12
CA SER A 73 -15.47 23.88 -18.16
C SER A 73 -14.44 24.82 -18.80
N ASP A 74 -14.72 26.12 -18.83
CA ASP A 74 -13.81 27.18 -19.31
C ASP A 74 -12.48 27.18 -18.54
N LEU A 75 -12.56 27.11 -17.21
CA LEU A 75 -11.38 27.10 -16.34
C LEU A 75 -10.69 25.73 -16.33
N ALA A 76 -11.47 24.64 -16.45
CA ALA A 76 -10.92 23.30 -16.56
C ALA A 76 -10.09 23.12 -17.85
N GLU A 77 -10.55 23.65 -18.98
CA GLU A 77 -9.80 23.61 -20.25
C GLU A 77 -8.49 24.39 -20.17
N GLY A 78 -8.50 25.58 -19.55
CA GLY A 78 -7.27 26.34 -19.30
C GLY A 78 -6.24 25.52 -18.50
N ASN A 79 -6.66 24.94 -17.37
CA ASN A 79 -5.77 24.11 -16.55
C ASN A 79 -5.31 22.83 -17.26
N LYS A 80 -6.12 22.24 -18.14
CA LYS A 80 -5.71 21.09 -18.95
C LYS A 80 -4.55 21.45 -19.88
N VAL A 81 -4.58 22.62 -20.51
CA VAL A 81 -3.47 23.11 -21.35
C VAL A 81 -2.20 23.26 -20.52
N GLU A 82 -2.30 23.88 -19.35
CA GLU A 82 -1.14 24.03 -18.44
C GLU A 82 -0.58 22.68 -17.99
N LEU A 83 -1.44 21.72 -17.69
CA LEU A 83 -1.05 20.36 -17.31
C LEU A 83 -0.29 19.66 -18.44
N GLU A 84 -0.74 19.80 -19.69
CA GLU A 84 -0.05 19.24 -20.87
C GLU A 84 1.34 19.86 -21.08
N VAL A 85 1.51 21.15 -20.77
CA VAL A 85 2.84 21.79 -20.78
C VAL A 85 3.76 21.17 -19.74
N LEU A 86 3.29 20.99 -18.50
CA LEU A 86 4.11 20.38 -17.43
C LEU A 86 4.46 18.92 -17.70
N LYS A 87 3.56 18.16 -18.33
CA LYS A 87 3.81 16.74 -18.70
C LYS A 87 5.03 16.57 -19.60
N LYS A 88 5.40 17.56 -20.42
CA LYS A 88 6.61 17.51 -21.26
C LYS A 88 7.92 17.41 -20.46
N TYR A 89 7.90 17.87 -19.21
CA TYR A 89 9.06 17.87 -18.31
C TYR A 89 9.04 16.71 -17.31
N MET A 90 7.97 15.90 -17.29
CA MET A 90 7.87 14.73 -16.43
C MET A 90 8.24 13.47 -17.23
N PRO A 91 8.94 12.52 -16.61
CA PRO A 91 9.11 11.21 -17.23
C PRO A 91 7.74 10.54 -17.38
N ALA A 92 7.56 9.77 -18.45
CA ALA A 92 6.31 9.08 -18.73
C ALA A 92 5.81 8.31 -17.50
N GLU A 93 4.57 8.58 -17.10
CA GLU A 93 3.95 7.90 -15.97
C GLU A 93 3.81 6.41 -16.28
N LEU A 94 4.17 5.57 -15.31
CA LEU A 94 3.93 4.14 -15.40
C LEU A 94 2.42 3.88 -15.39
N SER A 95 1.98 2.97 -16.24
CA SER A 95 0.63 2.42 -16.18
C SER A 95 0.40 1.71 -14.84
N ASP A 96 -0.85 1.49 -14.43
CA ASP A 96 -1.13 0.76 -13.18
C ASP A 96 -0.52 -0.65 -13.19
N ALA A 97 -0.50 -1.30 -14.35
CA ALA A 97 0.09 -2.63 -14.51
C ALA A 97 1.62 -2.60 -14.37
N ASP A 98 2.30 -1.65 -15.02
CA ASP A 98 3.75 -1.54 -14.94
C ASP A 98 4.20 -1.09 -13.53
N LEU A 99 3.42 -0.21 -12.90
CA LEU A 99 3.66 0.22 -11.53
C LEU A 99 3.52 -0.96 -10.56
N GLU A 100 2.53 -1.83 -10.75
CA GLU A 100 2.37 -3.03 -9.94
C GLU A 100 3.58 -3.98 -10.09
N VAL A 101 4.09 -4.19 -11.30
CA VAL A 101 5.29 -5.03 -11.50
C VAL A 101 6.51 -4.43 -10.77
N VAL A 102 6.78 -3.14 -10.97
CA VAL A 102 7.93 -2.45 -10.35
C VAL A 102 7.82 -2.45 -8.83
N VAL A 103 6.63 -2.18 -8.29
CA VAL A 103 6.39 -2.20 -6.84
C VAL A 103 6.61 -3.61 -6.29
N LYS A 104 6.16 -4.66 -6.98
CA LYS A 104 6.30 -6.05 -6.54
C LYS A 104 7.76 -6.47 -6.44
N GLU A 105 8.54 -6.16 -7.47
CA GLU A 105 9.98 -6.45 -7.50
C GLU A 105 10.72 -5.68 -6.40
N ALA A 106 10.45 -4.39 -6.26
CA ALA A 106 11.12 -3.55 -5.26
C ALA A 106 10.74 -3.93 -3.82
N VAL A 107 9.48 -4.30 -3.55
CA VAL A 107 9.04 -4.81 -2.25
C VAL A 107 9.73 -6.14 -1.93
N THR A 108 9.82 -7.05 -2.92
CA THR A 108 10.51 -8.33 -2.77
C THR A 108 11.99 -8.14 -2.45
N GLN A 109 12.67 -7.27 -3.20
CA GLN A 109 14.09 -6.93 -2.97
C GLN A 109 14.31 -6.24 -1.61
N SER A 110 13.34 -5.46 -1.14
CA SER A 110 13.43 -4.81 0.17
C SER A 110 13.28 -5.78 1.34
N GLY A 111 12.74 -6.99 1.11
CA GLY A 111 12.42 -7.97 2.15
C GLY A 111 11.36 -7.48 3.16
N ALA A 112 10.56 -6.47 2.78
CA ALA A 112 9.48 -5.95 3.62
C ALA A 112 8.30 -6.94 3.65
N ALA A 113 7.90 -7.36 4.85
CA ALA A 113 6.86 -8.38 5.04
C ALA A 113 5.63 -7.85 5.79
N SER A 114 5.75 -6.68 6.44
CA SER A 114 4.69 -6.14 7.30
C SER A 114 4.44 -4.66 7.04
N LYS A 115 3.30 -4.15 7.54
CA LYS A 115 3.02 -2.70 7.56
C LYS A 115 4.06 -1.90 8.36
N ALA A 116 4.80 -2.52 9.28
CA ALA A 116 5.89 -1.87 10.00
C ALA A 116 7.09 -1.57 9.08
N ASP A 117 7.24 -2.36 8.01
CA ASP A 117 8.32 -2.20 7.02
C ASP A 117 7.96 -1.21 5.89
N MET A 118 6.84 -0.51 6.01
CA MET A 118 6.36 0.45 5.02
C MET A 118 7.43 1.47 4.63
N GLY A 119 8.16 2.03 5.61
CA GLY A 119 9.22 2.99 5.36
C GLY A 119 10.37 2.40 4.52
N LYS A 120 10.70 1.12 4.75
CA LYS A 120 11.75 0.40 4.02
C LYS A 120 11.29 0.09 2.58
N ALA A 121 10.07 -0.42 2.43
CA ALA A 121 9.47 -0.68 1.12
C ALA A 121 9.38 0.60 0.28
N MET A 122 8.88 1.70 0.86
CA MET A 122 8.78 2.99 0.19
C MET A 122 10.15 3.50 -0.29
N GLY A 123 11.20 3.35 0.52
CA GLY A 123 12.55 3.76 0.10
C GLY A 123 13.09 3.00 -1.11
N PHE A 124 12.83 1.70 -1.21
CA PHE A 124 13.23 0.88 -2.37
C PHE A 124 12.37 1.17 -3.60
N VAL A 125 11.06 1.26 -3.42
CA VAL A 125 10.12 1.49 -4.51
C VAL A 125 10.30 2.89 -5.10
N MET A 126 10.49 3.92 -4.28
CA MET A 126 10.73 5.28 -4.78
C MET A 126 12.02 5.39 -5.59
N LYS A 127 13.06 4.61 -5.24
CA LYS A 127 14.28 4.48 -6.05
C LYS A 127 14.01 3.77 -7.38
N ALA A 128 13.25 2.67 -7.36
CA ALA A 128 12.95 1.88 -8.55
C ALA A 128 12.02 2.62 -9.54
N VAL A 129 11.04 3.35 -9.01
CA VAL A 129 10.11 4.16 -9.79
C VAL A 129 10.79 5.42 -10.33
N ALA A 130 11.88 5.90 -9.71
CA ALA A 130 12.69 7.04 -10.15
C ALA A 130 11.84 8.27 -10.57
N GLY A 131 10.73 8.46 -9.86
CA GLY A 131 9.80 9.54 -10.13
C GLY A 131 8.83 9.35 -11.30
N ARG A 132 8.68 8.16 -11.86
CA ARG A 132 7.69 7.79 -12.89
C ARG A 132 6.30 7.46 -12.34
N ALA A 133 6.07 7.63 -11.04
CA ALA A 133 4.75 7.56 -10.42
C ALA A 133 4.66 8.48 -9.21
N ASP A 134 3.44 8.87 -8.86
CA ASP A 134 3.13 9.70 -7.70
C ASP A 134 3.35 8.92 -6.39
N GLY A 135 3.91 9.59 -5.36
CA GLY A 135 4.20 8.95 -4.07
C GLY A 135 2.94 8.46 -3.34
N THR A 136 1.79 9.11 -3.54
CA THR A 136 0.50 8.68 -2.99
C THR A 136 0.03 7.40 -3.66
N ARG A 137 0.16 7.34 -5.00
CA ARG A 137 -0.17 6.15 -5.80
C ARG A 137 0.74 4.99 -5.43
N VAL A 138 2.06 5.23 -5.35
CA VAL A 138 3.05 4.24 -4.88
C VAL A 138 2.68 3.72 -3.49
N LYS A 139 2.38 4.61 -2.54
CA LYS A 139 1.98 4.22 -1.18
C LYS A 139 0.76 3.30 -1.18
N ALA A 140 -0.28 3.61 -1.97
CA ALA A 140 -1.47 2.78 -2.08
C ALA A 140 -1.15 1.38 -2.63
N PHE A 141 -0.29 1.29 -3.65
CA PHE A 141 0.16 0.00 -4.20
C PHE A 141 1.01 -0.79 -3.20
N VAL A 142 1.93 -0.14 -2.49
CA VAL A 142 2.75 -0.78 -1.44
C VAL A 142 1.89 -1.26 -0.28
N GLU A 143 0.91 -0.47 0.18
CA GLU A 143 -0.06 -0.87 1.20
C GLU A 143 -0.89 -2.08 0.77
N LYS A 144 -1.40 -2.05 -0.47
CA LYS A 144 -2.14 -3.18 -1.06
C LYS A 144 -1.26 -4.43 -1.10
N MET A 145 0.00 -4.31 -1.55
CA MET A 145 0.90 -5.45 -1.62
C MET A 145 1.33 -5.98 -0.27
N LEU A 146 1.65 -5.13 0.71
CA LEU A 146 1.98 -5.60 2.06
C LEU A 146 0.77 -6.24 2.75
N GLY A 147 -0.45 -5.74 2.49
CA GLY A 147 -1.68 -6.41 2.95
C GLY A 147 -1.89 -7.79 2.30
N VAL A 148 -1.63 -7.90 0.99
CA VAL A 148 -1.73 -9.17 0.25
C VAL A 148 -0.59 -10.12 0.58
N LEU A 149 0.64 -9.64 0.81
CA LEU A 149 1.80 -10.43 1.23
C LEU A 149 1.60 -11.01 2.63
N VAL A 150 0.99 -10.29 3.57
CA VAL A 150 0.64 -10.86 4.88
C VAL A 150 -0.31 -12.05 4.71
N PHE A 151 -1.31 -11.95 3.84
CA PHE A 151 -2.26 -13.05 3.58
C PHE A 151 -1.65 -14.17 2.70
N ALA A 152 -0.89 -13.83 1.67
CA ALA A 152 -0.27 -14.76 0.74
C ALA A 152 0.95 -15.46 1.33
N VAL A 153 1.73 -14.84 2.22
CA VAL A 153 2.76 -15.54 3.00
C VAL A 153 2.10 -16.50 3.99
N LEU A 154 1.00 -16.11 4.65
CA LEU A 154 0.22 -17.00 5.51
C LEU A 154 -0.35 -18.21 4.74
N VAL A 155 -0.89 -17.99 3.54
CA VAL A 155 -1.48 -19.05 2.70
C VAL A 155 -0.39 -19.87 1.97
N ASN A 156 0.67 -19.24 1.47
CA ASN A 156 1.76 -19.92 0.76
C ASN A 156 2.68 -20.69 1.72
N THR A 157 2.89 -20.24 2.96
CA THR A 157 3.53 -21.09 4.00
C THR A 157 2.62 -22.22 4.47
N MET A 158 1.29 -22.06 4.41
CA MET A 158 0.33 -23.17 4.59
C MET A 158 0.36 -24.18 3.44
N VAL A 159 0.52 -23.75 2.18
CA VAL A 159 0.47 -24.62 0.99
C VAL A 159 1.84 -25.23 0.65
N VAL A 160 2.95 -24.49 0.79
CA VAL A 160 4.31 -24.99 0.46
C VAL A 160 4.83 -26.00 1.48
N SER A 161 4.33 -26.01 2.71
CA SER A 161 4.61 -27.08 3.70
C SER A 161 3.91 -28.40 3.38
N SER A 162 2.93 -28.41 2.47
CA SER A 162 2.27 -29.64 2.00
C SER A 162 2.90 -30.25 0.74
N ALA A 163 3.88 -29.59 0.12
CA ALA A 163 4.39 -29.99 -1.21
C ALA A 163 5.93 -30.13 -1.33
N HIS A 164 6.70 -30.11 -0.25
CA HIS A 164 8.15 -30.37 -0.33
C HIS A 164 8.62 -31.37 0.72
N ALA A 165 8.07 -32.58 0.66
CA ALA A 165 8.98 -33.72 0.63
C ALA A 165 9.57 -33.75 -0.80
N GLU A 166 10.88 -33.63 -0.91
CA GLU A 166 11.66 -33.75 -2.16
C GLU A 166 11.61 -32.61 -3.18
N ILE A 167 12.21 -31.45 -2.87
CA ILE A 167 13.02 -30.74 -3.89
C ILE A 167 14.35 -30.35 -3.24
N GLY A 168 15.43 -30.82 -3.85
CA GLY A 168 16.79 -30.64 -3.36
C GLY A 168 17.16 -29.17 -3.19
N MET A 169 17.91 -28.90 -2.11
CA MET A 169 18.70 -27.69 -1.92
C MET A 169 19.71 -27.54 -3.07
N ALA A 170 19.33 -26.84 -4.14
CA ALA A 170 20.29 -26.25 -5.05
C ALA A 170 19.65 -24.99 -5.65
N THR A 171 20.40 -23.88 -5.61
CA THR A 171 20.10 -22.59 -6.25
C THR A 171 19.26 -21.56 -5.48
N LEU A 172 19.58 -21.30 -4.21
CA LEU A 172 19.36 -19.97 -3.62
C LEU A 172 20.66 -19.45 -2.98
N PRO A 173 20.98 -18.15 -3.08
CA PRO A 173 22.25 -17.61 -2.58
C PRO A 173 22.31 -17.73 -1.07
N GLU A 174 23.47 -18.17 -0.55
CA GLU A 174 23.76 -18.33 0.87
C GLU A 174 23.60 -17.00 1.63
N PHE A 175 22.41 -16.78 2.20
CA PHE A 175 22.24 -15.82 3.28
C PHE A 175 22.50 -16.54 4.60
N GLY A 176 23.43 -15.98 5.37
CA GLY A 176 24.05 -16.60 6.54
C GLY A 176 23.09 -17.25 7.54
N THR A 177 23.63 -18.24 8.24
CA THR A 177 23.00 -19.15 9.20
C THR A 177 22.48 -18.46 10.47
N VAL A 178 21.49 -17.58 10.35
CA VAL A 178 20.63 -17.21 11.47
C VAL A 178 19.49 -18.20 11.48
N SER A 179 19.46 -19.09 12.48
CA SER A 179 18.37 -20.03 12.64
C SER A 179 17.09 -19.25 12.97
N TYR A 180 16.18 -19.15 12.00
CA TYR A 180 14.86 -18.52 12.16
C TYR A 180 13.84 -19.42 12.88
N ALA A 181 14.21 -20.69 13.14
CA ALA A 181 13.36 -21.68 13.82
C ALA A 181 12.80 -21.23 15.19
N PRO A 182 13.56 -20.59 16.10
CA PRO A 182 13.03 -20.20 17.41
C PRO A 182 12.04 -19.04 17.33
N TYR A 183 12.21 -18.13 16.35
CA TYR A 183 11.27 -17.03 16.14
C TYR A 183 9.95 -17.52 15.51
N LEU A 184 10.03 -18.49 14.61
CA LEU A 184 8.85 -19.15 14.04
C LEU A 184 8.08 -19.93 15.10
N GLU A 185 8.76 -20.69 15.97
CA GLU A 185 8.13 -21.42 17.07
C GLU A 185 7.43 -20.47 18.06
N MET A 186 8.10 -19.38 18.45
CA MET A 186 7.52 -18.35 19.31
C MET A 186 6.29 -17.69 18.65
N GLY A 187 6.36 -17.39 17.36
CA GLY A 187 5.25 -16.82 16.59
C GLY A 187 4.03 -17.75 16.55
N ILE A 188 4.25 -19.04 16.28
CA ILE A 188 3.18 -20.04 16.23
C ILE A 188 2.56 -20.25 17.62
N ARG A 189 3.36 -20.22 18.70
CA ARG A 189 2.85 -20.26 20.08
C ARG A 189 1.99 -19.03 20.42
N LEU A 190 2.39 -17.83 19.98
CA LEU A 190 1.57 -16.62 20.17
C LEU A 190 0.26 -16.67 19.40
N ILE A 191 0.27 -17.17 18.16
CA ILE A 191 -0.94 -17.39 17.35
C ILE A 191 -1.89 -18.38 18.06
N ARG A 192 -1.35 -19.45 18.64
CA ARG A 192 -2.12 -20.43 19.43
C ARG A 192 -2.82 -19.77 20.62
N VAL A 193 -2.14 -18.86 21.33
CA VAL A 193 -2.72 -18.09 22.43
C VAL A 193 -3.84 -17.17 21.94
N MET A 194 -3.68 -16.54 20.77
CA MET A 194 -4.73 -15.71 20.18
C MET A 194 -6.00 -16.50 19.84
N PHE A 195 -5.87 -17.73 19.35
CA PHE A 195 -7.05 -18.60 19.13
C PHE A 195 -7.77 -18.94 20.44
N LEU A 196 -7.04 -19.14 21.55
CA LEU A 196 -7.67 -19.35 22.85
C LEU A 196 -8.50 -18.13 23.31
N PHE A 197 -7.99 -16.92 23.10
CA PHE A 197 -8.74 -15.69 23.37
C PHE A 197 -9.98 -15.54 22.46
N ALA A 198 -9.88 -15.91 21.19
CA ALA A 198 -11.03 -15.95 20.29
C ALA A 198 -12.09 -16.99 20.71
N GLY A 199 -11.65 -18.10 21.30
CA GLY A 199 -12.53 -19.10 21.92
C GLY A 199 -13.31 -18.54 23.10
N LEU A 200 -12.68 -17.72 23.93
CA LEU A 200 -13.36 -17.03 25.05
C LEU A 200 -14.48 -16.10 24.54
N PHE A 201 -14.22 -15.37 23.45
CA PHE A 201 -15.24 -14.53 22.82
C PHE A 201 -16.43 -15.36 22.31
N SER A 202 -16.17 -16.53 21.73
CA SER A 202 -17.21 -17.45 21.26
C SER A 202 -18.09 -17.95 22.41
N ILE A 203 -17.49 -18.26 23.56
CA ILE A 203 -18.22 -18.66 24.78
C ILE A 203 -19.10 -17.51 25.31
N ILE A 204 -18.59 -16.27 25.27
CA ILE A 204 -19.35 -15.08 25.69
C ILE A 204 -20.61 -14.91 24.83
N GLU A 205 -20.51 -15.09 23.52
CA GLU A 205 -21.66 -15.02 22.61
C GLU A 205 -22.70 -16.14 22.88
N ILE A 206 -22.25 -17.36 23.17
CA ILE A 206 -23.16 -18.46 23.57
C ILE A 206 -23.90 -18.10 24.85
N LEU A 207 -23.18 -17.63 25.89
CA LEU A 207 -23.79 -17.25 27.16
C LEU A 207 -24.77 -16.08 27.00
N ARG A 208 -24.41 -15.08 26.18
CA ARG A 208 -25.27 -13.94 25.89
C ARG A 208 -26.54 -14.37 25.17
N GLY A 209 -26.42 -15.24 24.17
CA GLY A 209 -27.58 -15.83 23.49
C GLY A 209 -28.46 -16.63 24.45
N GLY A 210 -27.87 -17.43 25.35
CA GLY A 210 -28.62 -18.19 26.35
C GLY A 210 -29.40 -17.31 27.35
N ILE A 211 -28.80 -16.21 27.80
CA ILE A 211 -29.47 -15.22 28.66
C ILE A 211 -30.62 -14.55 27.89
N GLU A 212 -30.39 -14.17 26.63
CA GLU A 212 -31.41 -13.54 25.78
C GLU A 212 -32.59 -14.50 25.49
N MET A 213 -32.35 -15.81 25.34
CA MET A 213 -33.43 -16.80 25.25
C MET A 213 -34.27 -16.91 26.53
N THR A 214 -33.66 -16.69 27.70
CA THR A 214 -34.31 -16.86 29.02
C THR A 214 -35.06 -15.61 29.46
N VAL A 215 -34.52 -14.43 29.15
CA VAL A 215 -35.04 -13.12 29.59
C VAL A 215 -35.90 -12.45 28.51
N GLY A 216 -35.79 -12.89 27.25
CA GLY A 216 -36.57 -12.36 26.13
C GLY A 216 -38.08 -12.52 26.32
N SER A 217 -38.82 -11.44 26.09
CA SER A 217 -40.29 -11.48 25.93
C SER A 217 -40.67 -12.49 24.84
N ALA A 218 -41.87 -13.07 24.90
CA ALA A 218 -42.40 -14.08 23.96
C ALA A 218 -42.53 -13.62 22.49
N ARG A 219 -41.83 -12.56 22.08
CA ARG A 219 -41.68 -12.10 20.70
C ARG A 219 -40.66 -12.99 19.99
N ASP A 220 -41.10 -13.65 18.93
CA ASP A 220 -40.31 -14.63 18.18
C ASP A 220 -38.99 -14.03 17.65
N GLU A 221 -38.97 -12.77 17.24
CA GLU A 221 -37.76 -12.10 16.72
C GLU A 221 -36.58 -12.03 17.71
N VAL A 222 -36.86 -11.94 19.02
CA VAL A 222 -35.80 -11.88 20.05
C VAL A 222 -35.21 -13.28 20.26
N LYS A 223 -36.05 -14.32 20.17
CA LYS A 223 -35.63 -15.71 20.27
C LYS A 223 -34.81 -16.13 19.05
N ASP A 224 -35.22 -15.78 17.85
CA ASP A 224 -34.49 -16.10 16.62
C ASP A 224 -33.07 -15.50 16.64
N LYS A 225 -32.92 -14.26 17.09
CA LYS A 225 -31.61 -13.60 17.24
C LYS A 225 -30.75 -14.25 18.32
N ALA A 226 -31.36 -14.71 19.40
CA ALA A 226 -30.67 -15.40 20.47
C ALA A 226 -30.18 -16.79 20.02
N GLU A 227 -31.01 -17.55 19.29
CA GLU A 227 -30.64 -18.82 18.69
C GLU A 227 -29.49 -18.66 17.69
N GLN A 228 -29.53 -17.63 16.83
CA GLN A 228 -28.44 -17.33 15.90
C GLN A 228 -27.12 -17.06 16.61
N LYS A 229 -27.12 -16.31 17.73
CA LYS A 229 -25.91 -16.06 18.53
C LYS A 229 -25.33 -17.34 19.13
N ILE A 230 -26.21 -18.23 19.63
CA ILE A 230 -25.80 -19.53 20.17
C ILE A 230 -25.18 -20.40 19.07
N ILE A 231 -25.86 -20.54 17.94
CA ILE A 231 -25.39 -21.34 16.79
C ILE A 231 -24.05 -20.80 16.27
N LEU A 232 -23.95 -19.48 16.08
CA LEU A 232 -22.73 -18.82 15.62
C LEU A 232 -21.59 -19.02 16.62
N GLY A 233 -21.87 -18.90 17.93
CA GLY A 233 -20.90 -19.16 18.98
C GLY A 233 -20.39 -20.60 18.99
N PHE A 234 -21.25 -21.60 18.78
CA PHE A 234 -20.84 -22.99 18.65
C PHE A 234 -20.00 -23.24 17.39
N MET A 235 -20.39 -22.68 16.25
CA MET A 235 -19.61 -22.79 15.02
C MET A 235 -18.21 -22.16 15.16
N ASN A 236 -18.14 -20.95 15.73
CA ASN A 236 -16.87 -20.26 15.97
C ASN A 236 -15.99 -21.05 16.95
N THR A 237 -16.58 -21.67 17.98
CA THR A 237 -15.84 -22.54 18.90
C THR A 237 -15.25 -23.75 18.17
N GLY A 238 -16.01 -24.38 17.26
CA GLY A 238 -15.51 -25.48 16.44
C GLY A 238 -14.33 -25.07 15.56
N VAL A 239 -14.40 -23.89 14.92
CA VAL A 239 -13.30 -23.33 14.11
C VAL A 239 -12.07 -23.05 14.96
N VAL A 240 -12.24 -22.46 16.15
CA VAL A 240 -11.14 -22.19 17.09
C VAL A 240 -10.43 -23.48 17.51
N VAL A 241 -11.18 -24.54 17.82
CA VAL A 241 -10.63 -25.84 18.18
C VAL A 241 -9.85 -26.46 17.00
N ALA A 242 -10.41 -26.40 15.79
CA ALA A 242 -9.74 -26.90 14.60
C ALA A 242 -8.41 -26.16 14.34
N LEU A 243 -8.41 -24.82 14.42
CA LEU A 243 -7.21 -24.00 14.24
C LEU A 243 -6.17 -24.26 15.34
N PHE A 244 -6.62 -24.46 16.58
CA PHE A 244 -5.74 -24.83 17.69
C PHE A 244 -5.08 -26.20 17.48
N LEU A 245 -5.82 -27.19 16.97
CA LEU A 245 -5.30 -28.51 16.64
C LEU A 245 -4.29 -28.46 15.49
N VAL A 246 -4.60 -27.75 14.41
CA VAL A 246 -3.65 -27.54 13.29
C VAL A 246 -2.35 -26.92 13.81
N THR A 247 -2.46 -25.84 14.60
CA THR A 247 -1.31 -25.16 15.20
C THR A 247 -0.50 -26.11 16.11
N THR A 248 -1.17 -27.01 16.83
CA THR A 248 -0.52 -28.02 17.67
C THR A 248 0.22 -29.07 16.86
N VAL A 249 -0.35 -29.53 15.75
CA VAL A 249 0.31 -30.48 14.83
C VAL A 249 1.52 -29.84 14.18
N VAL A 250 1.41 -28.59 13.75
CA VAL A 250 2.51 -27.82 13.14
C VAL A 250 3.66 -27.64 14.13
N LEU A 251 3.39 -27.29 15.40
CA LEU A 251 4.43 -27.18 16.42
C LEU A 251 5.19 -28.49 16.64
N LYS A 252 4.48 -29.63 16.66
CA LYS A 252 5.10 -30.95 16.79
C LYS A 252 5.98 -31.32 15.60
N GLN A 253 5.60 -30.91 14.39
CA GLN A 253 6.38 -31.18 13.17
C GLN A 253 7.67 -30.34 13.10
N ILE A 254 7.70 -29.16 13.72
CA ILE A 254 8.86 -28.26 13.74
C ILE A 254 9.89 -28.67 14.83
N GLY A 255 9.61 -29.73 15.62
CA GLY A 255 10.55 -30.29 16.58
C GLY A 255 10.40 -29.76 18.02
N ALA A 256 9.20 -29.32 18.41
CA ALA A 256 8.82 -29.00 19.78
C ALA A 256 7.96 -30.09 20.44
#